data_AF-W4M5U5-F1
#
_entry.id   AF-W4M5U5-F1
#
_cell.length_a   1.000
_cell.length_b   1.000
_cell.length_c   1.000
_cell.angle_alpha   90.00
_cell.angle_beta   90.00
_cell.angle_gamma   90.00
#
_symmetry.space_group_name_H-M   'P 1'
#
loop_
_entity.id
_entity.type
_entity.pdbx_description
1 polymer ?
#
loop_
_entity_poly.entity_id
_entity_poly.type
_entity_poly.pdbx_seq_one_letter_code
_entity_poly.pdbx_strand_id
1 'polypeptide(L)'
;MSKKTHRNSAAIICDIREAAGLARRSVIRDLCPCRNRERDHDVWREVFRQAREGSRGERNAAAHTIGTLMQKAATTKSWRDVLRALQNDLDATMAEPRAASLILGQMKRHGHAHRGAARQSYRRHRKVLELGSKEALAEWVTDRLELPSKLSARDPGLDRLWRWHQHRVRFQPNRRTKEAELLEKAQQFVSAGA
;
A
#
# COMPACT_ATOMS: atom_id res chain seq x y z
N MET A 1 -30.53 23.19 2.25
CA MET A 1 -30.55 21.75 1.92
C MET A 1 -30.01 21.58 0.51
N SER A 2 -28.75 21.16 0.36
CA SER A 2 -28.10 21.10 -0.95
C SER A 2 -28.55 19.83 -1.69
N LYS A 3 -29.33 20.00 -2.77
CA LYS A 3 -29.70 18.93 -3.69
C LYS A 3 -28.41 18.37 -4.28
N LYS A 4 -27.92 17.23 -3.77
CA LYS A 4 -26.81 16.50 -4.40
C LYS A 4 -27.33 15.96 -5.73
N THR A 5 -27.07 16.69 -6.80
CA THR A 5 -27.24 16.22 -8.17
C THR A 5 -26.49 14.91 -8.30
N HIS A 6 -27.20 13.83 -8.63
CA HIS A 6 -26.59 12.56 -9.00
C HIS A 6 -25.77 12.82 -10.26
N ARG A 7 -24.44 12.99 -10.12
CA ARG A 7 -23.53 13.03 -11.28
C ARG A 7 -23.44 11.61 -11.83
N ASN A 8 -23.57 11.47 -13.14
CA ASN A 8 -23.33 10.20 -13.83
C ASN A 8 -21.83 9.86 -13.78
N SER A 9 -21.49 8.57 -13.68
CA SER A 9 -20.12 8.03 -13.63
C SER A 9 -19.19 8.62 -14.69
N ALA A 10 -19.69 8.79 -15.92
CA ALA A 10 -18.90 9.34 -17.03
C ALA A 10 -18.41 10.78 -16.76
N ALA A 11 -19.26 11.62 -16.15
CA ALA A 11 -18.88 12.98 -15.78
C ALA A 11 -17.85 12.99 -14.64
N ILE A 12 -17.97 12.06 -13.68
CA ILE A 12 -17.00 11.91 -12.59
C ILE A 12 -15.64 11.47 -13.14
N ILE A 13 -15.62 10.51 -14.08
CA ILE A 13 -14.38 10.05 -14.73
C ILE A 13 -13.71 11.21 -15.49
N CYS A 14 -14.49 11.98 -16.25
CA CYS A 14 -14.03 13.18 -16.94
C CYS A 14 -13.40 14.17 -15.94
N ASP A 15 -14.10 14.49 -14.85
CA ASP A 15 -13.61 15.37 -13.79
C ASP A 15 -12.29 14.85 -13.17
N ILE A 16 -12.14 13.53 -12.96
CA ILE A 16 -10.89 12.97 -12.43
C ILE A 16 -9.76 13.10 -13.45
N ARG A 17 -10.03 12.85 -14.74
CA ARG A 17 -8.98 12.85 -15.77
C ARG A 17 -8.56 14.27 -16.13
N GLU A 18 -9.51 15.15 -16.37
CA GLU A 18 -9.28 16.45 -17.01
C GLU A 18 -9.07 17.59 -16.01
N ALA A 19 -9.65 17.51 -14.80
CA ALA A 19 -9.51 18.61 -13.84
C ALA A 19 -8.05 18.78 -13.38
N ALA A 20 -7.60 20.02 -13.19
CA ALA A 20 -6.24 20.29 -12.76
C ALA A 20 -6.10 20.33 -11.23
N GLY A 21 -5.05 19.69 -10.71
CA GLY A 21 -4.48 19.93 -9.38
C GLY A 21 -5.48 19.85 -8.22
N LEU A 22 -5.93 21.00 -7.71
CA LEU A 22 -6.83 21.08 -6.55
C LEU A 22 -8.25 20.59 -6.87
N ALA A 23 -8.75 20.86 -8.07
CA ALA A 23 -10.08 20.42 -8.48
C ALA A 23 -10.17 18.89 -8.53
N ARG A 24 -9.18 18.25 -9.17
CA ARG A 24 -9.05 16.77 -9.21
C ARG A 24 -8.99 16.17 -7.81
N ARG A 25 -8.19 16.76 -6.91
CA ARG A 25 -8.11 16.33 -5.50
C ARG A 25 -9.46 16.41 -4.80
N SER A 26 -10.23 17.48 -5.02
CA SER A 26 -11.54 17.64 -4.40
C SER A 26 -12.48 16.53 -4.87
N VAL A 27 -12.54 16.28 -6.18
CA VAL A 27 -13.36 15.21 -6.77
C VAL A 27 -13.01 13.85 -6.16
N ILE A 28 -11.72 13.51 -6.09
CA ILE A 28 -11.26 12.24 -5.49
C ILE A 28 -11.64 12.13 -4.00
N ARG A 29 -11.60 13.22 -3.23
CA ARG A 29 -12.02 13.22 -1.82
C ARG A 29 -13.53 13.09 -1.66
N ASP A 30 -14.30 13.68 -2.57
CA ASP A 30 -15.74 13.57 -2.58
C ASP A 30 -16.18 12.13 -2.89
N LEU A 31 -15.30 11.36 -3.56
CA LEU A 31 -15.39 9.91 -3.75
C LEU A 31 -15.02 9.07 -2.51
N CYS A 32 -14.71 9.67 -1.35
CA CYS A 32 -14.62 8.93 -0.08
C CYS A 32 -15.95 8.22 0.29
N PRO A 33 -15.97 6.90 0.54
CA PRO A 33 -17.16 6.13 0.97
C PRO A 33 -17.79 6.61 2.28
N CYS A 34 -17.14 7.55 2.97
CA CYS A 34 -17.67 8.29 4.09
C CYS A 34 -18.69 9.38 3.70
N ARG A 35 -18.66 9.87 2.46
CA ARG A 35 -19.39 11.06 1.96
C ARG A 35 -20.26 10.80 0.72
N ASN A 36 -20.00 9.71 0.00
CA ASN A 36 -20.78 9.30 -1.17
C ASN A 36 -21.16 7.81 -1.12
N ARG A 37 -21.94 7.40 -2.13
CA ARG A 37 -22.37 6.02 -2.36
C ARG A 37 -22.04 5.54 -3.79
N GLU A 38 -21.06 6.16 -4.44
CA GLU A 38 -20.61 5.82 -5.79
C GLU A 38 -19.89 4.47 -5.77
N ARG A 39 -20.35 3.53 -6.59
CA ARG A 39 -19.89 2.13 -6.62
C ARG A 39 -19.48 1.69 -8.02
N ASP A 40 -19.59 2.57 -9.01
CA ASP A 40 -19.15 2.32 -10.37
C ASP A 40 -17.67 1.92 -10.41
N HIS A 41 -17.39 0.75 -10.99
CA HIS A 41 -16.04 0.20 -10.99
C HIS A 41 -15.06 1.03 -11.81
N ASP A 42 -15.50 1.70 -12.88
CA ASP A 42 -14.64 2.54 -13.72
C ASP A 42 -14.24 3.82 -13.00
N VAL A 43 -15.15 4.42 -12.24
CA VAL A 43 -14.82 5.55 -11.35
C VAL A 43 -13.75 5.12 -10.34
N TRP A 44 -13.91 3.95 -9.73
CA TRP A 44 -12.95 3.45 -8.75
C TRP A 44 -11.60 3.06 -9.37
N ARG A 45 -11.57 2.51 -10.58
CA ARG A 45 -10.31 2.26 -11.33
C ARG A 45 -9.52 3.56 -11.52
N GLU A 46 -10.19 4.66 -11.81
CA GLU A 46 -9.52 5.96 -11.88
C GLU A 46 -8.97 6.41 -10.54
N VAL A 47 -9.68 6.19 -9.43
CA VAL A 47 -9.15 6.45 -8.09
C VAL A 47 -7.89 5.61 -7.82
N PHE A 48 -7.89 4.32 -8.15
CA PHE A 48 -6.72 3.45 -8.02
C PHE A 48 -5.55 3.92 -8.89
N ARG A 49 -5.82 4.32 -10.14
CA ARG A 49 -4.81 4.89 -11.03
C ARG A 49 -4.19 6.17 -10.45
N GLN A 50 -5.02 7.08 -9.93
CA GLN A 50 -4.56 8.33 -9.30
C GLN A 50 -3.73 8.08 -8.03
N ALA A 51 -3.95 6.98 -7.31
CA ALA A 51 -3.12 6.59 -6.18
C ALA A 51 -1.68 6.23 -6.59
N ARG A 52 -1.48 5.74 -7.82
CA ARG A 52 -0.16 5.38 -8.37
C ARG A 52 0.49 6.54 -9.11
N GLU A 53 -0.26 7.16 -10.02
CA GLU A 53 0.26 8.07 -11.05
C GLU A 53 0.04 9.56 -10.73
N GLY A 54 -0.84 9.87 -9.78
CA GLY A 54 -1.19 11.26 -9.48
C GLY A 54 -0.04 12.08 -8.89
N SER A 55 -0.23 13.40 -8.84
CA SER A 55 0.61 14.30 -8.05
C SER A 55 0.58 13.93 -6.56
N ARG A 56 1.49 14.47 -5.75
CA ARG A 56 1.53 14.21 -4.29
C ARG A 56 0.18 14.45 -3.60
N GLY A 57 -0.54 15.50 -4.02
CA GLY A 57 -1.84 15.83 -3.45
C GLY A 57 -2.93 14.85 -3.85
N GLU A 58 -2.95 14.43 -5.12
CA GLU A 58 -3.92 13.50 -5.69
C GLU A 58 -3.71 12.09 -5.13
N ARG A 59 -2.46 11.63 -5.05
CA ARG A 59 -2.12 10.35 -4.42
C ARG A 59 -2.54 10.29 -2.96
N ASN A 60 -2.36 11.37 -2.20
CA ASN A 60 -2.83 11.42 -0.82
C ASN A 60 -4.36 11.35 -0.72
N ALA A 61 -5.07 12.05 -1.61
CA ALA A 61 -6.53 12.00 -1.66
C ALA A 61 -7.02 10.60 -2.03
N ALA A 62 -6.47 10.00 -3.08
CA ALA A 62 -6.80 8.66 -3.54
C ALA A 62 -6.48 7.60 -2.47
N ALA A 63 -5.31 7.67 -1.84
CA ALA A 63 -4.92 6.77 -0.77
C ALA A 63 -5.87 6.83 0.44
N HIS A 64 -6.35 8.02 0.79
CA HIS A 64 -7.37 8.19 1.81
C HIS A 64 -8.69 7.52 1.39
N THR A 65 -9.17 7.82 0.18
CA THR A 65 -10.41 7.26 -0.38
C THR A 65 -10.38 5.72 -0.44
N ILE A 66 -9.26 5.12 -0.89
CA ILE A 66 -9.05 3.67 -0.92
C ILE A 66 -8.98 3.09 0.49
N GLY A 67 -8.25 3.73 1.41
CA GLY A 67 -8.18 3.29 2.80
C GLY A 67 -9.56 3.24 3.47
N THR A 68 -10.44 4.20 3.16
CA THR A 68 -11.83 4.19 3.64
C THR A 68 -12.69 3.13 2.94
N LEU A 69 -12.48 2.86 1.64
CA LEU A 69 -13.14 1.74 0.95
C LEU A 69 -12.83 0.41 1.65
N MET A 70 -11.56 0.13 1.92
CA MET A 70 -11.13 -1.07 2.63
C MET A 70 -11.78 -1.19 4.02
N GLN A 71 -11.92 -0.07 4.73
CA GLN A 71 -12.62 -0.04 6.01
C GLN A 71 -14.11 -0.36 5.87
N LYS A 72 -14.82 0.30 4.94
CA LYS A 72 -16.26 0.13 4.74
C LYS A 72 -16.61 -1.26 4.23
N ALA A 73 -15.76 -1.86 3.41
CA ALA A 73 -15.88 -3.23 2.94
C ALA A 73 -15.85 -4.26 4.09
N ALA A 74 -15.21 -3.94 5.22
CA ALA A 74 -15.25 -4.82 6.39
C ALA A 74 -16.66 -4.93 6.97
N THR A 75 -17.43 -3.83 7.02
CA THR A 75 -18.73 -3.79 7.69
C THR A 75 -19.93 -3.77 6.74
N THR A 76 -19.74 -3.49 5.45
CA THR A 76 -20.84 -3.23 4.51
C THR A 76 -20.71 -4.14 3.29
N LYS A 77 -21.72 -4.98 3.04
CA LYS A 77 -21.72 -5.94 1.92
C LYS A 77 -21.49 -5.25 0.56
N SER A 78 -22.24 -4.18 0.27
CA SER A 78 -22.11 -3.46 -1.02
C SER A 78 -20.70 -2.94 -1.29
N TRP A 79 -19.99 -2.46 -0.26
CA TRP A 79 -18.60 -1.99 -0.42
C TRP A 79 -17.59 -3.13 -0.49
N ARG A 80 -17.93 -4.27 0.11
CA ARG A 80 -17.15 -5.50 0.00
C ARG A 80 -17.20 -6.07 -1.42
N ASP A 81 -18.35 -6.00 -2.06
CA ASP A 81 -18.54 -6.47 -3.43
C ASP A 81 -17.74 -5.60 -4.41
N VAL A 82 -17.78 -4.26 -4.25
CA VAL A 82 -16.91 -3.33 -5.01
C VAL A 82 -15.42 -3.66 -4.82
N LEU A 83 -14.98 -3.83 -3.56
CA LEU A 83 -13.58 -4.14 -3.29
C LEU A 83 -13.15 -5.49 -3.90
N ARG A 84 -14.04 -6.49 -3.87
CA ARG A 84 -13.78 -7.81 -4.47
C ARG A 84 -13.64 -7.72 -5.99
N ALA A 85 -14.52 -6.95 -6.65
CA ALA A 85 -14.45 -6.74 -8.09
C ALA A 85 -13.17 -6.00 -8.54
N LEU A 86 -12.58 -5.21 -7.64
CA LEU A 86 -11.37 -4.40 -7.87
C LEU A 86 -10.13 -4.97 -7.16
N GLN A 87 -10.13 -6.25 -6.81
CA GLN A 87 -9.03 -6.86 -6.06
C GLN A 87 -7.69 -6.75 -6.82
N ASN A 88 -7.70 -6.95 -8.15
CA ASN A 88 -6.49 -6.82 -8.98
C ASN A 88 -5.95 -5.38 -9.00
N ASP A 89 -6.83 -4.38 -9.06
CA ASP A 89 -6.43 -2.97 -8.99
C ASP A 89 -5.85 -2.60 -7.62
N LEU A 90 -6.44 -3.15 -6.54
CA LEU A 90 -5.89 -3.01 -5.19
C LEU A 90 -4.51 -3.66 -5.10
N ASP A 91 -4.35 -4.90 -5.57
CA ASP A 91 -3.07 -5.62 -5.51
C ASP A 91 -1.99 -4.89 -6.31
N ALA A 92 -2.31 -4.39 -7.51
CA ALA A 92 -1.39 -3.58 -8.33
C ALA A 92 -1.02 -2.26 -7.64
N THR A 93 -1.98 -1.60 -6.98
CA THR A 93 -1.73 -0.35 -6.23
C THR A 93 -0.88 -0.60 -4.99
N MET A 94 -1.10 -1.72 -4.31
CA MET A 94 -0.36 -2.10 -3.12
C MET A 94 1.01 -2.73 -3.43
N ALA A 95 1.24 -3.18 -4.67
CA ALA A 95 2.55 -3.55 -5.17
C ALA A 95 3.45 -2.33 -5.40
N GLU A 96 2.88 -1.14 -5.64
CA GLU A 96 3.66 0.09 -5.75
C GLU A 96 4.01 0.63 -4.35
N PRO A 97 5.31 0.70 -3.97
CA PRO A 97 5.70 0.99 -2.59
C PRO A 97 5.22 2.34 -2.07
N ARG A 98 5.16 3.39 -2.91
CA ARG A 98 4.76 4.72 -2.48
C ARG A 98 3.26 4.79 -2.20
N ALA A 99 2.43 4.25 -3.09
CA ALA A 99 0.99 4.17 -2.96
C ALA A 99 0.60 3.30 -1.76
N ALA A 100 1.22 2.13 -1.61
CA ALA A 100 1.03 1.26 -0.46
C ALA A 100 1.38 1.99 0.86
N SER A 101 2.54 2.65 0.92
CA SER A 101 2.96 3.45 2.08
C SER A 101 1.94 4.52 2.45
N LEU A 102 1.34 5.20 1.47
CA LEU A 102 0.31 6.21 1.70
C LEU A 102 -0.99 5.59 2.21
N ILE A 103 -1.49 4.53 1.56
CA ILE A 103 -2.72 3.84 1.95
C ILE A 103 -2.61 3.31 3.37
N LEU A 104 -1.53 2.58 3.68
CA LEU A 104 -1.26 2.05 5.01
C LEU A 104 -1.13 3.16 6.06
N GLY A 105 -0.47 4.27 5.69
CA GLY A 105 -0.34 5.44 6.55
C GLY A 105 -1.67 6.12 6.85
N GLN A 106 -2.59 6.18 5.88
CA GLN A 106 -3.96 6.67 6.07
C GLN A 106 -4.76 5.73 6.96
N MET A 107 -4.65 4.42 6.71
CA MET A 107 -5.35 3.41 7.50
C MET A 107 -4.92 3.41 8.96
N LYS A 108 -3.65 3.66 9.24
CA LYS A 108 -3.13 3.81 10.60
C LYS A 108 -3.63 5.10 11.26
N ARG A 109 -3.52 6.25 10.57
CA ARG A 109 -3.92 7.57 11.12
C ARG A 109 -5.41 7.66 11.44
N HIS A 110 -6.25 7.00 10.66
CA HIS A 110 -7.71 7.07 10.81
C HIS A 110 -8.31 5.82 11.47
N GLY A 111 -7.50 4.95 12.08
CA GLY A 111 -7.97 3.77 12.81
C GLY A 111 -8.62 2.69 11.93
N HIS A 112 -8.43 2.74 10.62
CA HIS A 112 -9.04 1.82 9.65
C HIS A 112 -8.37 0.44 9.62
N ALA A 113 -7.15 0.31 10.14
CA ALA A 113 -6.36 -0.93 10.13
C ALA A 113 -6.95 -2.09 10.97
N HIS A 114 -7.94 -1.82 11.84
CA HIS A 114 -8.42 -2.77 12.84
C HIS A 114 -9.62 -3.63 12.42
N ARG A 115 -10.18 -3.47 11.21
CA ARG A 115 -11.42 -4.17 10.79
C ARG A 115 -11.20 -5.14 9.62
N GLY A 116 -11.32 -6.45 9.86
CA GLY A 116 -11.54 -7.50 8.85
C GLY A 116 -10.63 -7.50 7.61
N ALA A 117 -11.22 -7.30 6.41
CA ALA A 117 -10.55 -7.36 5.10
C ALA A 117 -9.37 -6.37 4.99
N ALA A 118 -9.52 -5.17 5.57
CA ALA A 118 -8.44 -4.20 5.69
C ALA A 118 -7.24 -4.77 6.46
N ARG A 119 -7.48 -5.55 7.52
CA ARG A 119 -6.43 -6.24 8.31
C ARG A 119 -5.79 -7.38 7.53
N GLN A 120 -6.53 -8.13 6.70
CA GLN A 120 -5.97 -9.20 5.88
C GLN A 120 -5.12 -8.65 4.73
N SER A 121 -5.58 -7.66 3.97
CA SER A 121 -4.78 -7.02 2.92
C SER A 121 -3.59 -6.23 3.50
N TYR A 122 -3.78 -5.57 4.64
CA TYR A 122 -2.68 -4.97 5.42
C TYR A 122 -1.63 -6.02 5.81
N ARG A 123 -2.05 -7.20 6.28
CA ARG A 123 -1.14 -8.31 6.63
C ARG A 123 -0.48 -8.96 5.42
N ARG A 124 -1.20 -9.15 4.31
CA ARG A 124 -0.65 -9.69 3.05
C ARG A 124 0.38 -8.74 2.44
N HIS A 125 0.11 -7.44 2.40
CA HIS A 125 1.07 -6.47 1.83
C HIS A 125 2.20 -6.08 2.79
N ARG A 126 1.99 -6.14 4.11
CA ARG A 126 3.10 -6.06 5.06
C ARG A 126 4.11 -7.22 4.85
N LYS A 127 3.64 -8.40 4.42
CA LYS A 127 4.49 -9.52 3.99
C LYS A 127 5.16 -9.33 2.61
N VAL A 128 4.68 -8.42 1.78
CA VAL A 128 5.28 -8.07 0.48
C VAL A 128 6.28 -6.92 0.63
N LEU A 129 6.11 -6.07 1.66
CA LEU A 129 6.99 -4.94 1.98
C LEU A 129 8.13 -5.27 2.97
N GLU A 130 8.07 -6.43 3.62
CA GLU A 130 9.11 -6.97 4.49
C GLU A 130 9.40 -8.39 4.00
N LEU A 131 10.62 -8.64 3.53
CA LEU A 131 11.06 -9.89 2.90
C LEU A 131 10.51 -11.10 3.67
N GLY A 132 9.54 -11.80 3.07
CA GLY A 132 8.61 -12.67 3.79
C GLY A 132 9.20 -14.02 4.21
N SER A 133 10.41 -14.32 3.75
CA SER A 133 11.15 -15.52 4.09
C SER A 133 12.65 -15.24 4.08
N LYS A 134 13.43 -16.12 4.71
CA LYS A 134 14.90 -16.03 4.69
C LYS A 134 15.43 -16.17 3.27
N GLU A 135 14.78 -16.97 2.44
CA GLU A 135 15.13 -17.19 1.03
C GLU A 135 14.92 -15.91 0.21
N ALA A 136 13.80 -15.21 0.42
CA ALA A 136 13.57 -13.91 -0.20
C ALA A 136 14.58 -12.86 0.29
N LEU A 137 14.94 -12.88 1.58
CA LEU A 137 16.01 -12.02 2.11
C LEU A 137 17.37 -12.40 1.51
N ALA A 138 17.67 -13.68 1.32
CA ALA A 138 18.92 -14.17 0.76
C ALA A 138 19.08 -13.73 -0.70
N GLU A 139 18.04 -13.90 -1.51
CA GLU A 139 18.01 -13.46 -2.90
C GLU A 139 18.17 -11.94 -2.99
N TRP A 140 17.42 -11.21 -2.17
CA TRP A 140 17.52 -9.76 -2.12
C TRP A 140 18.91 -9.24 -1.71
N VAL A 141 19.56 -9.88 -0.73
CA VAL A 141 20.92 -9.52 -0.30
C VAL A 141 21.94 -9.86 -1.37
N THR A 142 21.82 -11.04 -1.99
CA THR A 142 22.72 -11.50 -3.07
C THR A 142 22.71 -10.50 -4.22
N ASP A 143 21.52 -10.09 -4.67
CA ASP A 143 21.35 -9.17 -5.79
C ASP A 143 21.87 -7.76 -5.48
N ARG A 144 21.75 -7.30 -4.23
CA ARG A 144 22.08 -5.92 -3.85
C ARG A 144 23.51 -5.71 -3.38
N LEU A 145 24.17 -6.76 -2.89
CA LEU A 145 25.59 -6.72 -2.53
C LEU A 145 26.50 -7.29 -3.63
N GLU A 146 25.94 -7.65 -4.80
CA GLU A 146 26.66 -8.22 -5.94
C GLU A 146 27.59 -9.38 -5.53
N LEU A 147 27.06 -10.28 -4.69
CA LEU A 147 27.89 -11.33 -4.12
C LEU A 147 28.27 -12.35 -5.20
N PRO A 148 29.51 -12.87 -5.17
CA PRO A 148 30.02 -13.81 -6.17
C PRO A 148 29.30 -15.16 -6.15
N SER A 149 28.52 -15.46 -5.11
CA SER A 149 27.70 -16.66 -5.00
C SER A 149 26.38 -16.37 -4.29
N LYS A 150 25.34 -17.14 -4.63
CA LYS A 150 24.03 -17.03 -4.00
C LYS A 150 24.13 -17.30 -2.51
N LEU A 151 23.64 -16.36 -1.71
CA LEU A 151 23.59 -16.53 -0.27
C LEU A 151 22.62 -17.67 0.07
N SER A 152 23.08 -18.60 0.91
CA SER A 152 22.21 -19.66 1.40
C SER A 152 21.28 -19.14 2.50
N ALA A 153 20.05 -19.64 2.55
CA ALA A 153 19.16 -19.41 3.69
C ALA A 153 19.73 -19.91 5.05
N ARG A 154 20.78 -20.73 5.00
CA ARG A 154 21.52 -21.26 6.16
C ARG A 154 22.74 -20.41 6.55
N ASP A 155 23.04 -19.35 5.82
CA ASP A 155 24.17 -18.47 6.11
C ASP A 155 24.03 -17.84 7.52
N PRO A 156 25.06 -17.92 8.39
CA PRO A 156 25.00 -17.36 9.74
C PRO A 156 24.82 -15.83 9.76
N GLY A 157 25.39 -15.13 8.79
CA GLY A 157 25.25 -13.68 8.62
C GLY A 157 23.84 -13.30 8.22
N LEU A 158 23.24 -14.07 7.31
CA LEU A 158 21.83 -13.94 6.92
C LEU A 158 20.88 -14.26 8.07
N ASP A 159 21.17 -15.27 8.90
CA ASP A 159 20.34 -15.57 10.07
C ASP A 159 20.34 -14.40 11.07
N ARG A 160 21.50 -13.77 11.25
CA ARG A 160 21.64 -12.59 12.10
C ARG A 160 20.91 -11.37 11.51
N LEU A 161 21.02 -11.14 10.21
CA LEU A 161 20.27 -10.11 9.47
C LEU A 161 18.76 -10.35 9.53
N TRP A 162 18.33 -11.59 9.36
CA TRP A 162 16.93 -12.00 9.42
C TRP A 162 16.34 -11.71 10.80
N ARG A 163 17.03 -12.11 11.88
CA ARG A 163 16.60 -11.84 13.26
C ARG A 163 16.52 -10.34 13.53
N TRP A 164 17.49 -9.56 13.05
CA TRP A 164 17.48 -8.11 13.18
C TRP A 164 16.31 -7.47 12.41
N HIS A 165 16.11 -7.86 11.15
CA HIS A 165 15.01 -7.37 10.31
C HIS A 165 13.66 -7.68 10.95
N GLN A 166 13.43 -8.94 11.34
CA GLN A 166 12.22 -9.37 12.04
C GLN A 166 12.02 -8.65 13.38
N HIS A 167 13.10 -8.34 14.11
CA HIS A 167 13.02 -7.53 15.33
C HIS A 167 12.58 -6.09 15.04
N ARG A 168 13.09 -5.45 13.97
CA ARG A 168 12.67 -4.11 13.54
C ARG A 168 11.20 -4.08 13.12
N VAL A 169 10.80 -5.06 12.32
CA VAL A 169 9.41 -5.30 11.92
C VAL A 169 8.50 -5.44 13.15
N ARG A 170 8.92 -6.25 14.13
CA ARG A 170 8.10 -6.61 15.29
C ARG A 170 8.01 -5.50 16.35
N PHE A 171 9.13 -4.83 16.65
CA PHE A 171 9.23 -3.94 17.81
C PHE A 171 9.37 -2.46 17.46
N GLN A 172 9.66 -2.11 16.19
CA GLN A 172 9.77 -0.71 15.74
C GLN A 172 8.96 -0.44 14.45
N PRO A 173 7.66 -0.80 14.40
CA PRO A 173 6.86 -0.77 13.17
C PRO A 173 6.66 0.64 12.58
N ASN A 174 6.89 1.69 13.38
CA ASN A 174 6.75 3.08 12.95
C ASN A 174 8.04 3.65 12.37
N ARG A 175 9.18 3.01 12.64
CA ARG A 175 10.50 3.53 12.27
C ARG A 175 10.87 3.23 10.83
N ARG A 176 10.18 2.27 10.18
CA ARG A 176 10.44 1.73 8.83
C ARG A 176 11.92 1.32 8.69
N THR A 177 12.20 0.03 8.52
CA THR A 177 13.56 -0.36 8.14
C THR A 177 13.85 0.21 6.76
N LYS A 178 14.71 1.23 6.69
CA LYS A 178 15.11 1.80 5.41
C LYS A 178 15.99 0.79 4.70
N GLU A 179 15.85 0.70 3.39
CA GLU A 179 16.69 -0.15 2.55
C GLU A 179 18.19 0.06 2.79
N ALA A 180 18.64 1.32 2.86
CA ALA A 180 20.04 1.64 3.17
C ALA A 180 20.51 1.08 4.53
N GLU A 181 19.62 1.10 5.54
CA GLU A 181 19.93 0.53 6.86
C GLU A 181 19.95 -1.00 6.82
N LEU A 182 19.07 -1.62 6.02
CA LEU A 182 19.06 -3.06 5.81
C LEU A 182 20.31 -3.52 5.05
N LEU A 183 20.77 -2.77 4.04
CA LEU A 183 22.02 -3.03 3.31
C LEU A 183 23.25 -2.84 4.18
N GLU A 184 23.30 -1.76 4.97
CA GLU A 184 24.39 -1.53 5.92
C GLU A 184 24.51 -2.71 6.90
N LYS A 185 23.37 -3.18 7.42
CA LYS A 185 23.35 -4.36 8.30
C LYS A 185 23.64 -5.65 7.55
N ALA A 186 23.21 -5.79 6.30
CA ALA A 186 23.54 -6.94 5.48
C ALA A 186 25.05 -7.03 5.26
N GLN A 187 25.69 -5.92 4.91
CA GLN A 187 27.14 -5.85 4.72
C GLN A 187 27.89 -6.12 6.03
N GLN A 188 27.41 -5.58 7.15
CA GLN A 188 28.00 -5.86 8.48
C GLN A 188 27.87 -7.33 8.91
N PHE A 189 26.77 -8.00 8.58
CA PHE A 189 26.50 -9.35 9.10
C PHE A 189 26.93 -10.46 8.15
N VAL A 190 26.82 -10.23 6.84
CA VAL A 190 27.18 -11.20 5.80
C VAL A 190 28.67 -11.13 5.47
N SER A 191 29.27 -9.94 5.40
CA SER A 191 30.72 -9.81 5.13
C SER A 191 31.61 -10.09 6.36
N ALA A 192 31.03 -10.16 7.57
CA ALA A 192 31.76 -10.55 8.78
C ALA A 192 31.77 -12.08 9.04
N GLY A 193 31.10 -12.85 8.18
CA GLY A 193 31.00 -14.32 8.27
C GLY A 193 31.56 -15.07 7.05
N ALA A 194 32.11 -14.35 6.06
CA ALA A 194 32.94 -14.88 4.98
C ALA A 194 34.42 -14.76 5.38
#